data_AF-A0A5R9PD32-F1
#
_entry.id   AF-A0A5R9PD32-F1
#
_cell.length_a   1.000
_cell.length_b   1.000
_cell.length_c   1.000
_cell.angle_alpha   90.00
_cell.angle_beta   90.00
_cell.angle_gamma   90.00
#
_symmetry.space_group_name_H-M   'P 1'
#
loop_
_entity.id
_entity.type
_entity.pdbx_description
1 polymer ?
#
loop_
_entity_poly.entity_id
_entity_poly.type
_entity_poly.pdbx_seq_one_letter_code
_entity_poly.pdbx_strand_id
1 'polypeptide(L)'
;MKRLVFAALFCLSLSACAQSTAPAAPAAAKPVATVKEPSFAAGTPEARVRDALRALNPRIQVESIGKAAIPGFREVIAGGQVIWVSDDGKYLFQGDLLDIAARKDLGDEAMAKVRRQVLATLPEADRIVYAPAGATKHTVVVLTDVECGYCRKFHTDIAEYTKRGIRVEYLAFPRAGIGSPDYRKMVAVWCASDRRKALTDAKNDRAVPEKPCARSPVDMQYNAGLRMGLEGTPMILDAAGHQLGGYLPPDALLERLDAMAKDNKAG
;
A
#
# COMPACT_ATOMS: atom_id res chain seq x y z
N MET A 1 26.57 74.58 15.49
CA MET A 1 27.20 74.61 16.84
C MET A 1 26.24 73.88 17.78
N LYS A 2 26.50 72.75 18.41
CA LYS A 2 27.69 72.20 19.08
C LYS A 2 27.68 70.67 18.99
N ARG A 3 28.88 70.09 18.94
CA ARG A 3 29.23 68.66 19.09
C ARG A 3 29.24 68.29 20.59
N LEU A 4 29.00 67.02 20.92
CA LEU A 4 29.38 66.24 22.14
C LEU A 4 28.80 64.82 21.91
N VAL A 5 29.50 63.75 21.51
CA VAL A 5 30.61 62.95 22.09
C VAL A 5 30.26 62.26 23.42
N PHE A 6 30.58 60.96 23.52
CA PHE A 6 30.48 59.96 24.62
C PHE A 6 29.20 59.09 24.59
N ALA A 7 29.23 57.75 24.70
CA ALA A 7 30.28 56.74 24.78
C ALA A 7 29.65 55.39 24.41
N ALA A 8 30.35 54.58 23.61
CA ALA A 8 29.92 53.23 23.25
C ALA A 8 30.22 52.27 24.41
N LEU A 9 29.18 51.71 25.05
CA LEU A 9 29.31 50.50 25.86
C LEU A 9 29.23 49.28 24.93
N PHE A 10 30.40 48.69 24.66
CA PHE A 10 30.53 47.37 24.05
C PHE A 10 30.11 46.30 25.07
N CYS A 11 28.88 45.80 24.97
CA CYS A 11 28.51 44.53 25.59
C CYS A 11 29.06 43.39 24.72
N LEU A 12 30.17 42.79 25.16
CA LEU A 12 30.70 41.53 24.64
C LEU A 12 29.71 40.40 24.94
N SER A 13 28.84 40.09 23.97
CA SER A 13 28.10 38.84 23.95
C SER A 13 29.05 37.71 23.58
N LEU A 14 29.42 36.91 24.59
CA LEU A 14 30.06 35.61 24.40
C LEU A 14 29.12 34.72 23.56
N SER A 15 29.40 34.60 22.27
CA SER A 15 28.80 33.58 21.41
C SER A 15 29.23 32.20 21.89
N ALA A 16 28.36 31.54 22.65
CA ALA A 16 28.47 30.11 22.91
C ALA A 16 28.27 29.37 21.58
N CYS A 17 29.36 28.85 21.01
CA CYS A 17 29.29 27.88 19.92
C CYS A 17 28.71 26.57 20.47
N ALA A 18 27.40 26.42 20.40
CA ALA A 18 26.77 25.10 20.49
C ALA A 18 27.19 24.32 19.23
N GLN A 19 28.07 23.33 19.40
CA GLN A 19 28.34 22.33 18.39
C GLN A 19 27.06 21.52 18.16
N SER A 20 26.29 21.89 17.15
CA SER A 20 25.24 21.03 16.60
C SER A 20 25.91 19.80 16.02
N THR A 21 25.89 18.69 16.76
CA THR A 21 26.16 17.36 16.21
C THR A 21 25.20 17.14 15.06
N ALA A 22 25.73 17.09 13.83
CA ALA A 22 24.98 16.73 12.65
C ALA A 22 24.27 15.38 12.90
N PRO A 23 22.99 15.23 12.53
CA PRO A 23 22.33 13.93 12.59
C PRO A 23 23.10 12.95 11.71
N ALA A 24 23.39 11.77 12.25
CA ALA A 24 23.99 10.68 11.51
C ALA A 24 23.19 10.45 10.22
N ALA A 25 23.91 10.37 9.09
CA ALA A 25 23.31 10.04 7.80
C ALA A 25 22.49 8.74 7.95
N PRO A 26 21.26 8.69 7.43
CA PRO A 26 20.46 7.48 7.49
C PRO A 26 21.23 6.35 6.82
N ALA A 27 21.34 5.22 7.52
CA ALA A 27 21.92 4.01 7.00
C ALA A 27 21.27 3.70 5.64
N ALA A 28 22.10 3.46 4.62
CA ALA A 28 21.66 3.12 3.28
C ALA A 28 20.60 2.02 3.36
N ALA A 29 19.39 2.34 2.88
CA ALA A 29 18.31 1.38 2.80
C ALA A 29 18.81 0.15 2.03
N LYS A 30 18.59 -1.04 2.59
CA LYS A 30 18.87 -2.29 1.88
C LYS A 30 18.06 -2.30 0.58
N PRO A 31 18.61 -2.83 -0.53
CA PRO A 31 17.90 -2.88 -1.81
C PRO A 31 16.55 -3.57 -1.61
N VAL A 32 15.46 -2.87 -1.95
CA VAL A 32 14.14 -3.48 -2.11
C VAL A 32 14.31 -4.64 -3.09
N ALA A 33 13.80 -5.82 -2.73
CA ALA A 33 13.92 -7.01 -3.56
C ALA A 33 13.53 -6.67 -5.01
N THR A 34 14.51 -6.71 -5.91
CA THR A 34 14.33 -6.45 -7.33
C THR A 34 13.35 -7.48 -7.88
N VAL A 35 12.20 -7.02 -8.38
CA VAL A 35 11.32 -7.88 -9.16
C VAL A 35 12.13 -8.36 -10.37
N LYS A 36 12.23 -9.68 -10.57
CA LYS A 36 12.91 -10.22 -11.75
C LYS A 36 12.10 -9.82 -12.97
N GLU A 37 12.59 -8.82 -13.68
CA GLU A 37 11.89 -8.35 -14.88
C GLU A 37 11.77 -9.48 -15.92
N PRO A 38 10.61 -9.57 -16.59
CA PRO A 38 10.44 -10.52 -17.68
C PRO A 38 11.36 -10.18 -18.87
N SER A 39 11.92 -11.24 -19.47
CA SER A 39 12.71 -11.13 -20.69
C SER A 39 11.80 -11.31 -21.92
N PHE A 40 11.94 -10.43 -22.89
CA PHE A 40 11.19 -10.46 -24.16
C PHE A 40 12.14 -10.57 -25.34
N ALA A 41 11.73 -11.31 -26.37
CA ALA A 41 12.51 -11.44 -27.60
C ALA A 41 12.67 -10.08 -28.28
N ALA A 42 13.85 -9.82 -28.85
CA ALA A 42 14.11 -8.56 -29.54
C ALA A 42 13.14 -8.37 -30.71
N GLY A 43 12.69 -7.13 -30.92
CA GLY A 43 11.77 -6.78 -32.01
C GLY A 43 10.30 -7.11 -31.76
N THR A 44 9.92 -7.70 -30.63
CA THR A 44 8.51 -7.82 -30.25
C THR A 44 7.97 -6.49 -29.69
N PRO A 45 6.65 -6.27 -29.70
CA PRO A 45 6.08 -5.08 -29.07
C PRO A 45 6.41 -4.98 -27.57
N GLU A 46 6.46 -6.10 -26.85
CA GLU A 46 6.83 -6.13 -25.42
C GLU A 46 8.25 -5.62 -25.18
N ALA A 47 9.22 -6.03 -26.02
CA ALA A 47 10.58 -5.53 -25.94
C ALA A 47 10.65 -4.01 -26.22
N ARG A 48 9.93 -3.53 -27.25
CA ARG A 48 9.86 -2.08 -27.55
C ARG A 48 9.26 -1.28 -26.40
N VAL A 49 8.16 -1.77 -25.82
CA VAL A 49 7.51 -1.12 -24.67
C VAL A 49 8.45 -1.07 -23.46
N ARG A 50 9.10 -2.19 -23.12
CA ARG A 50 10.11 -2.22 -22.04
C ARG A 50 11.21 -1.19 -22.28
N ASP A 51 11.76 -1.15 -23.50
CA ASP A 51 12.87 -0.27 -23.83
C ASP A 51 12.44 1.21 -23.80
N ALA A 52 11.22 1.52 -24.26
CA ALA A 52 10.62 2.85 -24.16
C ALA A 52 10.44 3.30 -22.70
N LEU A 53 9.93 2.42 -21.82
CA LEU A 53 9.77 2.72 -20.39
C LEU A 53 11.11 2.96 -19.70
N ARG A 54 12.14 2.17 -20.03
CA ARG A 54 13.51 2.36 -19.51
C ARG A 54 14.14 3.66 -20.00
N ALA A 55 13.90 4.04 -21.26
CA ALA A 55 14.36 5.31 -21.80
C ALA A 55 13.68 6.50 -21.12
N LEU A 56 12.40 6.36 -20.76
CA LEU A 56 11.65 7.38 -20.02
C LEU A 56 12.18 7.53 -18.58
N ASN A 57 12.36 6.41 -17.87
CA ASN A 57 12.94 6.41 -16.52
C ASN A 57 13.56 5.03 -16.21
N PRO A 58 14.90 4.94 -16.09
CA PRO A 58 15.59 3.69 -15.79
C PRO A 58 15.24 3.06 -14.44
N ARG A 59 14.55 3.79 -13.55
CA ARG A 59 14.11 3.30 -12.24
C ARG A 59 12.73 2.63 -12.28
N ILE A 60 12.01 2.72 -13.39
CA ILE A 60 10.73 2.00 -13.53
C ILE A 60 11.04 0.51 -13.52
N GLN A 61 10.46 -0.20 -12.54
CA GLN A 61 10.49 -1.66 -12.51
C GLN A 61 9.27 -2.17 -13.24
N VAL A 62 9.49 -2.96 -14.28
CA VAL A 62 8.40 -3.58 -15.05
C VAL A 62 8.10 -4.95 -14.46
N GLU A 63 6.94 -5.10 -13.83
CA GLU A 63 6.50 -6.41 -13.32
C GLU A 63 5.95 -7.31 -14.43
N SER A 64 5.19 -6.76 -15.38
CA SER A 64 4.67 -7.52 -16.51
C SER A 64 4.35 -6.67 -17.73
N ILE A 65 4.48 -7.26 -18.92
CA ILE A 65 3.97 -6.69 -20.18
C ILE A 65 3.14 -7.77 -20.87
N GLY A 66 1.89 -7.45 -21.16
CA GLY A 66 0.91 -8.32 -21.80
C GLY A 66 0.18 -7.63 -22.94
N LYS A 67 -0.63 -8.38 -23.68
CA LYS A 67 -1.51 -7.82 -24.72
C LYS A 67 -2.69 -7.12 -24.06
N ALA A 68 -2.99 -5.88 -24.45
CA ALA A 68 -4.20 -5.20 -24.01
C ALA A 68 -5.41 -5.64 -24.84
N ALA A 69 -6.62 -5.46 -24.30
CA ALA A 69 -7.86 -5.63 -25.05
C ALA A 69 -8.04 -4.56 -26.15
N ILE A 70 -7.46 -3.36 -25.96
CA ILE A 70 -7.42 -2.32 -26.99
C ILE A 70 -6.39 -2.73 -28.07
N PRO A 71 -6.78 -2.85 -29.35
CA PRO A 71 -5.85 -3.17 -30.42
C PRO A 71 -4.70 -2.15 -30.52
N GLY A 72 -3.48 -2.64 -30.74
CA GLY A 72 -2.30 -1.80 -30.88
C GLY A 72 -1.67 -1.35 -29.57
N PHE A 73 -2.16 -1.83 -28.42
CA PHE A 73 -1.64 -1.48 -27.09
C PHE A 73 -1.26 -2.72 -26.27
N ARG A 74 -0.36 -2.47 -25.32
CA ARG A 74 0.11 -3.40 -24.29
C ARG A 74 -0.37 -2.96 -22.93
N GLU A 75 -0.83 -3.95 -22.17
CA GLU A 75 -1.08 -3.83 -20.74
C GLU A 75 0.26 -4.00 -20.04
N VAL A 76 0.66 -3.00 -19.26
CA VAL A 76 1.91 -3.03 -18.52
C VAL A 76 1.61 -2.83 -17.05
N ILE A 77 2.19 -3.67 -16.21
CA ILE A 77 2.25 -3.43 -14.77
C ILE A 77 3.67 -2.98 -14.47
N ALA A 78 3.78 -1.77 -13.94
CA ALA A 78 5.04 -1.13 -13.61
C ALA A 78 4.90 -0.35 -12.30
N GLY A 79 5.74 -0.64 -11.30
CA GLY A 79 5.74 0.06 -10.01
C GLY A 79 4.42 -0.05 -9.25
N GLY A 80 3.68 -1.17 -9.44
CA GLY A 80 2.36 -1.37 -8.84
C GLY A 80 1.21 -0.63 -9.53
N GLN A 81 1.45 -0.01 -10.69
CA GLN A 81 0.41 0.66 -11.48
C GLN A 81 0.19 -0.04 -12.83
N VAL A 82 -1.04 0.01 -13.32
CA VAL A 82 -1.35 -0.38 -14.70
C VAL A 82 -1.19 0.84 -15.60
N ILE A 83 -0.40 0.67 -16.65
CA ILE A 83 -0.25 1.65 -17.72
C ILE A 83 -0.44 0.95 -19.06
N TRP A 84 -0.87 1.73 -20.04
CA TRP A 84 -1.18 1.23 -21.38
C TRP A 84 -0.21 1.87 -22.36
N VAL A 85 0.53 1.05 -23.10
CA VAL A 85 1.59 1.55 -24.00
C VAL A 85 1.36 1.02 -25.41
N SER A 86 1.45 1.86 -26.43
CA SER A 86 1.28 1.43 -27.82
C SER A 86 2.34 0.39 -28.21
N ASP A 87 2.03 -0.50 -29.17
CA ASP A 87 2.90 -1.58 -29.64
C ASP A 87 4.24 -1.09 -30.24
N ASP A 88 4.30 0.19 -30.63
CA ASP A 88 5.50 0.87 -31.11
C ASP A 88 6.23 1.67 -30.02
N GLY A 89 5.73 1.69 -28.78
CA GLY A 89 6.33 2.31 -27.61
C GLY A 89 6.22 3.84 -27.54
N LYS A 90 5.44 4.47 -28.42
CA LYS A 90 5.39 5.95 -28.55
C LYS A 90 4.36 6.63 -27.67
N TYR A 91 3.25 5.96 -27.39
CA TYR A 91 2.15 6.54 -26.62
C TYR A 91 1.96 5.75 -25.34
N LEU A 92 1.81 6.48 -24.24
CA LEU A 92 1.53 5.93 -22.92
C LEU A 92 0.36 6.70 -22.34
N PHE A 93 -0.60 5.97 -21.77
CA PHE A 93 -1.63 6.56 -20.92
C PHE A 93 -1.85 5.73 -19.65
N GLN A 94 -2.37 6.39 -18.63
CA GLN A 94 -2.68 5.81 -17.34
C GLN A 94 -4.16 6.02 -17.03
N GLY A 95 -4.81 5.02 -16.47
CA GLY A 95 -6.21 5.04 -16.09
C GLY A 95 -6.91 3.71 -16.30
N ASP A 96 -8.19 3.69 -15.96
CA ASP A 96 -8.99 2.47 -15.98
C ASP A 96 -9.43 2.13 -17.40
N LEU A 97 -9.39 0.83 -17.73
CA LEU A 97 -9.92 0.31 -18.98
C LEU A 97 -11.13 -0.57 -18.67
N LEU A 98 -12.32 -0.03 -18.90
CA LEU A 98 -13.57 -0.75 -18.64
C LEU A 98 -14.04 -1.50 -19.90
N ASP A 99 -14.20 -2.82 -19.78
CA ASP A 99 -15.01 -3.60 -20.71
C ASP A 99 -16.49 -3.37 -20.36
N ILE A 100 -17.19 -2.62 -21.20
CA ILE A 100 -18.59 -2.25 -20.99
C ILE A 100 -19.52 -3.46 -21.11
N ALA A 101 -19.20 -4.41 -22.00
CA ALA A 101 -20.02 -5.59 -22.24
C ALA A 101 -19.92 -6.56 -21.05
N ALA A 102 -18.69 -6.80 -20.58
CA ALA A 102 -18.43 -7.64 -19.42
C ALA A 102 -18.67 -6.92 -18.08
N ARG A 103 -18.77 -5.58 -18.09
CA ARG A 103 -18.81 -4.70 -16.90
C ARG A 103 -17.63 -4.92 -15.97
N LYS A 104 -16.43 -5.03 -16.56
CA LYS A 104 -15.18 -5.33 -15.85
C LYS A 104 -14.15 -4.24 -16.03
N ASP A 105 -13.38 -4.00 -14.98
CA ASP A 105 -12.16 -3.21 -15.07
C ASP A 105 -10.99 -4.14 -15.42
N LEU A 106 -10.44 -3.98 -16.62
CA LEU A 106 -9.36 -4.81 -17.12
C LEU A 106 -8.03 -4.52 -16.42
N GLY A 107 -7.83 -3.30 -15.93
CA GLY A 107 -6.68 -2.94 -15.11
C GLY A 107 -6.74 -3.61 -13.73
N ASP A 108 -7.91 -3.63 -13.09
CA ASP A 108 -8.09 -4.36 -11.82
C ASP A 108 -7.89 -5.88 -12.00
N GLU A 109 -8.41 -6.47 -13.09
CA GLU A 109 -8.22 -7.89 -13.42
C GLU A 109 -6.72 -8.25 -13.61
N ALA A 110 -5.95 -7.34 -14.22
CA ALA A 110 -4.50 -7.48 -14.34
C ALA A 110 -3.81 -7.40 -12.97
N MET A 111 -4.15 -6.37 -12.17
CA MET A 111 -3.57 -6.17 -10.84
C MET A 111 -3.98 -7.24 -9.84
N ALA A 112 -5.16 -7.85 -9.97
CA ALA A 112 -5.62 -8.91 -9.09
C ALA A 112 -4.65 -10.10 -9.10
N LYS A 113 -4.07 -10.43 -10.26
CA LYS A 113 -3.04 -11.47 -10.38
C LYS A 113 -1.77 -11.11 -9.61
N VAL A 114 -1.31 -9.86 -9.73
CA VAL A 114 -0.13 -9.36 -9.01
C VAL A 114 -0.39 -9.32 -7.51
N ARG A 115 -1.53 -8.78 -7.10
CA ARG A 115 -1.95 -8.73 -5.69
C ARG A 115 -2.03 -10.11 -5.07
N ARG A 116 -2.64 -11.08 -5.76
CA ARG A 116 -2.69 -12.47 -5.30
C ARG A 116 -1.30 -13.07 -5.12
N GLN A 117 -0.39 -12.83 -6.06
CA GLN A 117 1.00 -13.30 -5.95
C GLN A 117 1.73 -12.64 -4.77
N VAL A 118 1.55 -11.33 -4.57
CA VAL A 118 2.15 -10.62 -3.44
C VAL A 118 1.57 -11.13 -2.11
N LEU A 119 0.24 -11.27 -2.00
CA LEU A 119 -0.43 -11.80 -0.81
C LEU A 119 0.04 -13.22 -0.45
N ALA A 120 0.33 -14.06 -1.45
CA ALA A 120 0.87 -15.41 -1.23
C ALA A 120 2.28 -15.40 -0.59
N THR A 121 3.03 -14.30 -0.71
CA THR A 121 4.34 -14.14 -0.04
C THR A 121 4.24 -13.66 1.41
N LEU A 122 3.06 -13.22 1.86
CA LEU A 122 2.86 -12.64 3.18
C LEU A 122 2.32 -13.67 4.18
N PRO A 123 3.07 -14.03 5.25
CA PRO A 123 2.63 -15.00 6.24
C PRO A 123 1.32 -14.59 6.92
N GLU A 124 0.39 -15.53 7.08
CA GLU A 124 -0.85 -15.29 7.84
C GLU A 124 -0.56 -14.94 9.30
N ALA A 125 0.48 -15.55 9.90
CA ALA A 125 0.92 -15.28 11.27
C ALA A 125 1.36 -13.82 11.52
N ASP A 126 1.66 -13.07 10.45
CA ASP A 126 2.02 -11.66 10.53
C ASP A 126 0.78 -10.73 10.40
N ARG A 127 -0.42 -11.29 10.19
CA ARG A 127 -1.68 -10.55 10.04
C ARG A 127 -2.38 -10.36 11.39
N ILE A 128 -3.26 -9.36 11.48
CA ILE A 128 -4.21 -9.24 12.60
C ILE A 128 -5.58 -9.69 12.11
N VAL A 129 -6.04 -10.83 12.61
CA VAL A 129 -7.22 -11.51 12.10
C VAL A 129 -8.43 -11.31 13.01
N TYR A 130 -9.57 -10.97 12.42
CA TYR A 130 -10.89 -11.01 13.04
C TYR A 130 -11.76 -12.01 12.28
N ALA A 131 -12.07 -13.13 12.91
CA ALA A 131 -12.84 -14.21 12.32
C ALA A 131 -14.27 -14.28 12.89
N PRO A 132 -15.26 -14.72 12.10
CA PRO A 132 -16.57 -15.12 12.61
C PRO A 132 -16.46 -16.19 13.70
N ALA A 133 -17.42 -16.21 14.64
CA ALA A 133 -17.53 -17.30 15.61
C ALA A 133 -17.99 -18.61 14.96
N GLY A 134 -18.73 -18.52 13.84
CA GLY A 134 -19.19 -19.65 13.04
C GLY A 134 -18.38 -19.85 11.75
N ALA A 135 -19.00 -20.47 10.76
CA ALA A 135 -18.38 -20.69 9.46
C ALA A 135 -18.01 -19.36 8.76
N THR A 136 -16.79 -19.32 8.19
CA THR A 136 -16.36 -18.21 7.34
C THR A 136 -17.01 -18.37 5.96
N LYS A 137 -17.76 -17.35 5.53
CA LYS A 137 -18.34 -17.27 4.18
C LYS A 137 -17.37 -16.67 3.19
N HIS A 138 -16.71 -15.57 3.60
CA HIS A 138 -15.77 -14.82 2.78
C HIS A 138 -14.56 -14.41 3.61
N THR A 139 -13.41 -14.28 2.96
CA THR A 139 -12.20 -13.70 3.56
C THR A 139 -11.78 -12.48 2.78
N VAL A 140 -11.50 -11.38 3.48
CA VAL A 140 -10.93 -10.17 2.90
C VAL A 140 -9.60 -9.83 3.56
N VAL A 141 -8.65 -9.37 2.75
CA VAL A 141 -7.40 -8.77 3.24
C VAL A 141 -7.55 -7.26 3.18
N VAL A 142 -7.26 -6.58 4.29
CA VAL A 142 -7.43 -5.13 4.41
C VAL A 142 -6.11 -4.48 4.76
N LEU A 143 -5.56 -3.69 3.84
CA LEU A 143 -4.43 -2.84 4.14
C LEU A 143 -4.93 -1.60 4.87
N THR A 144 -4.43 -1.38 6.09
CA THR A 144 -5.00 -0.42 7.04
C THR A 144 -3.93 0.46 7.69
N ASP A 145 -4.37 1.65 8.08
CA ASP A 145 -3.61 2.68 8.78
C ASP A 145 -4.39 3.05 10.05
N VAL A 146 -3.74 3.14 11.21
CA VAL A 146 -4.42 3.48 12.48
C VAL A 146 -4.83 4.94 12.55
N GLU A 147 -4.19 5.84 11.81
CA GLU A 147 -4.53 7.26 11.71
C GLU A 147 -5.52 7.59 10.59
N CYS A 148 -5.91 6.60 9.76
CA CYS A 148 -6.93 6.81 8.73
C CYS A 148 -8.35 6.77 9.30
N GLY A 149 -9.13 7.84 9.11
CA GLY A 149 -10.53 7.93 9.55
C GLY A 149 -11.42 6.82 9.01
N TYR A 150 -11.32 6.47 7.72
CA TYR A 150 -12.07 5.35 7.14
C TYR A 150 -11.60 3.97 7.64
N CYS A 151 -10.31 3.81 7.98
CA CYS A 151 -9.81 2.59 8.61
C CYS A 151 -10.33 2.42 10.04
N ARG A 152 -10.52 3.52 10.76
CA ARG A 152 -11.17 3.56 12.08
C ARG A 152 -12.64 3.21 11.94
N LYS A 153 -13.37 3.83 11.00
CA LYS A 153 -14.78 3.50 10.72
C LYS A 153 -14.96 2.02 10.36
N PHE A 154 -14.14 1.50 9.46
CA PHE A 154 -14.15 0.07 9.11
C PHE A 154 -13.95 -0.80 10.36
N HIS A 155 -13.05 -0.42 11.26
CA HIS A 155 -12.80 -1.19 12.48
C HIS A 155 -13.91 -1.07 13.53
N THR A 156 -14.60 0.07 13.61
CA THR A 156 -15.80 0.20 14.45
C THR A 156 -16.86 -0.84 14.06
N ASP A 157 -16.95 -1.18 12.78
CA ASP A 157 -17.91 -2.16 12.24
C ASP A 157 -17.36 -3.60 12.25
N ILE A 158 -16.19 -3.87 12.85
CA ILE A 158 -15.52 -5.20 12.76
C ILE A 158 -16.40 -6.36 13.24
N ALA A 159 -17.21 -6.12 14.27
CA ALA A 159 -18.18 -7.10 14.77
C ALA A 159 -19.29 -7.39 13.76
N GLU A 160 -19.74 -6.37 13.01
CA GLU A 160 -20.81 -6.52 12.02
C GLU A 160 -20.34 -7.27 10.76
N TYR A 161 -19.08 -7.10 10.35
CA TYR A 161 -18.49 -7.94 9.28
C TYR A 161 -18.40 -9.40 9.71
N THR A 162 -17.84 -9.67 10.90
CA THR A 162 -17.67 -11.05 11.39
C THR A 162 -19.01 -11.74 11.64
N LYS A 163 -20.03 -11.02 12.13
CA LYS A 163 -21.42 -11.52 12.26
C LYS A 163 -22.02 -11.95 10.92
N ARG A 164 -21.65 -11.29 9.83
CA ARG A 164 -22.05 -11.64 8.45
C ARG A 164 -21.25 -12.80 7.84
N GLY A 165 -20.31 -13.38 8.58
CA GLY A 165 -19.45 -14.46 8.11
C GLY A 165 -18.24 -13.97 7.33
N ILE A 166 -17.89 -12.68 7.40
CA ILE A 166 -16.71 -12.12 6.74
C ILE A 166 -15.53 -12.18 7.71
N ARG A 167 -14.50 -12.93 7.34
CA ARG A 167 -13.20 -12.93 8.00
C ARG A 167 -12.36 -11.77 7.46
N VAL A 168 -11.84 -10.95 8.36
CA VAL A 168 -11.02 -9.79 8.03
C VAL A 168 -9.58 -10.02 8.47
N GLU A 169 -8.63 -9.84 7.56
CA GLU A 169 -7.21 -9.97 7.82
C GLU A 169 -6.49 -8.65 7.55
N TYR A 170 -6.03 -7.98 8.60
CA TYR A 170 -5.34 -6.71 8.46
C TYR A 170 -3.86 -6.88 8.14
N LEU A 171 -3.39 -6.04 7.22
CA LEU A 171 -1.99 -5.74 6.94
C LEU A 171 -1.70 -4.26 7.23
N ALA A 172 -0.53 -3.96 7.75
CA ALA A 172 -0.11 -2.61 8.06
C ALA A 172 0.27 -1.81 6.81
N PHE A 173 -0.28 -0.60 6.68
CA PHE A 173 0.15 0.38 5.69
C PHE A 173 0.12 1.79 6.30
N PRO A 174 1.17 2.22 7.02
CA PRO A 174 1.24 3.59 7.54
C PRO A 174 1.38 4.59 6.40
N ARG A 175 0.34 5.38 6.08
CA ARG A 175 0.35 6.27 4.90
C ARG A 175 1.37 7.39 5.03
N ALA A 176 1.73 7.77 6.25
CA ALA A 176 2.78 8.74 6.52
C ALA A 176 4.20 8.20 6.24
N GLY A 177 4.32 6.92 5.86
CA GLY A 177 5.57 6.27 5.46
C GLY A 177 6.37 5.71 6.63
N ILE A 178 7.40 4.93 6.29
CA ILE A 178 8.33 4.32 7.25
C ILE A 178 9.08 5.42 8.03
N GLY A 179 9.21 5.23 9.34
CA GLY A 179 9.87 6.18 10.25
C GLY A 179 8.96 7.28 10.83
N SER A 180 7.75 7.44 10.29
CA SER A 180 6.75 8.37 10.82
C SER A 180 6.24 7.98 12.23
N PRO A 181 5.57 8.90 12.96
CA PRO A 181 4.88 8.55 14.21
C PRO A 181 3.83 7.45 14.03
N ASP A 182 3.06 7.50 12.95
CA ASP A 182 2.07 6.47 12.59
C ASP A 182 2.74 5.10 12.38
N TYR A 183 3.87 5.08 11.66
CA TYR A 183 4.68 3.86 11.51
C TYR A 183 5.09 3.27 12.87
N ARG A 184 5.59 4.08 13.81
CA ARG A 184 5.99 3.58 15.14
C ARG A 184 4.81 3.02 15.92
N LYS A 185 3.65 3.68 15.84
CA LYS A 185 2.39 3.21 16.44
C LYS A 185 1.95 1.87 15.83
N MET A 186 2.03 1.72 14.50
CA MET A 186 1.74 0.47 13.79
C MET A 186 2.72 -0.64 14.18
N VAL A 187 4.01 -0.34 14.31
CA VAL A 187 5.01 -1.31 14.82
C VAL A 187 4.66 -1.76 16.24
N ALA A 188 4.30 -0.83 17.13
CA ALA A 188 3.88 -1.15 18.49
C ALA A 188 2.65 -2.07 18.52
N VAL A 189 1.65 -1.80 17.66
CA VAL A 189 0.45 -2.64 17.51
C VAL A 189 0.82 -4.06 17.06
N TRP A 190 1.66 -4.19 16.04
CA TRP A 190 2.05 -5.51 15.51
C TRP A 190 3.04 -6.27 16.40
N CYS A 191 3.74 -5.58 17.29
CA CYS A 191 4.62 -6.18 18.29
C CYS A 191 3.93 -6.48 19.63
N ALA A 192 2.68 -6.06 19.82
CA ALA A 192 1.93 -6.32 21.04
C ALA A 192 1.64 -7.82 21.22
N SER A 193 1.61 -8.28 22.47
CA SER A 193 1.20 -9.65 22.82
C SER A 193 -0.24 -9.94 22.43
N ASP A 194 -1.12 -8.95 22.59
CA ASP A 194 -2.49 -8.96 22.05
C ASP A 194 -2.64 -7.90 20.96
N ARG A 195 -2.31 -8.29 19.73
CA ARG A 195 -2.39 -7.43 18.55
C ARG A 195 -3.82 -6.95 18.26
N ARG A 196 -4.84 -7.75 18.55
CA ARG A 196 -6.25 -7.37 18.31
C ARG A 196 -6.65 -6.24 19.26
N LYS A 197 -6.35 -6.40 20.56
CA LYS A 197 -6.57 -5.34 21.54
C LYS A 197 -5.77 -4.09 21.19
N ALA A 198 -4.49 -4.23 20.88
CA ALA A 198 -3.63 -3.09 20.54
C ALA A 198 -4.13 -2.33 19.30
N LEU A 199 -4.55 -3.03 18.24
CA LEU A 199 -5.11 -2.40 17.05
C LEU A 199 -6.41 -1.63 17.38
N THR A 200 -7.27 -2.25 18.20
CA THR A 200 -8.52 -1.63 18.63
C THR A 200 -8.27 -0.40 19.50
N ASP A 201 -7.30 -0.45 20.40
CA ASP A 201 -6.87 0.70 21.20
C ASP A 201 -6.33 1.82 20.31
N ALA A 202 -5.39 1.51 19.41
CA ALA A 202 -4.79 2.46 18.48
C ALA A 202 -5.82 3.18 17.61
N LYS A 203 -6.79 2.46 17.05
CA LYS A 203 -7.87 3.01 16.22
C LYS A 203 -8.93 3.81 16.99
N ASN A 204 -8.96 3.69 18.32
CA ASN A 204 -9.82 4.46 19.22
C ASN A 204 -9.04 5.56 19.98
N ASP A 205 -7.85 5.94 19.51
CA ASP A 205 -6.97 6.92 20.15
C ASP A 205 -6.60 6.61 21.61
N ARG A 206 -6.67 5.33 21.99
CA ARG A 206 -6.13 4.87 23.27
C ARG A 206 -4.64 4.60 23.12
N ALA A 207 -3.90 4.83 24.21
CA ALA A 207 -2.46 4.62 24.24
C ALA A 207 -2.11 3.14 24.00
N VAL A 208 -1.15 2.90 23.11
CA VAL A 208 -0.51 1.60 22.89
C VAL A 208 0.96 1.76 23.30
N PRO A 209 1.47 0.93 24.24
CA PRO A 209 2.87 1.01 24.64
C PRO A 209 3.81 0.81 23.44
N GLU A 210 4.66 1.79 23.15
CA GLU A 210 5.63 1.72 22.06
C GLU A 210 6.80 0.80 22.42
N LYS A 211 6.57 -0.51 22.30
CA LYS A 211 7.58 -1.55 22.50
C LYS A 211 7.84 -2.28 21.18
N PRO A 212 8.93 -1.95 20.46
CA PRO A 212 9.29 -2.70 19.27
C PRO A 212 9.71 -4.11 19.64
N CYS A 213 9.50 -5.04 18.72
CA CYS A 213 9.91 -6.43 18.80
C CYS A 213 11.04 -6.68 17.80
N ALA A 214 11.84 -7.74 18.04
CA ALA A 214 13.01 -8.06 17.23
C ALA A 214 12.71 -8.22 15.73
N ARG A 215 11.49 -8.66 15.39
CA ARG A 215 10.98 -8.73 14.02
C ARG A 215 9.57 -8.17 13.96
N SER A 216 9.41 -6.98 13.38
CA SER A 216 8.12 -6.42 12.99
C SER A 216 7.83 -6.70 11.51
N PRO A 217 6.60 -7.10 11.13
CA PRO A 217 6.24 -7.30 9.73
C PRO A 217 5.83 -6.00 9.01
N VAL A 218 5.78 -4.85 9.70
CA VAL A 218 5.23 -3.60 9.16
C VAL A 218 5.96 -3.14 7.89
N ASP A 219 7.29 -3.19 7.86
CA ASP A 219 8.07 -2.80 6.67
C ASP A 219 7.74 -3.70 5.47
N MET A 220 7.63 -5.01 5.69
CA MET A 220 7.28 -5.98 4.66
C MET A 220 5.86 -5.72 4.14
N GLN A 221 4.90 -5.48 5.03
CA GLN A 221 3.51 -5.23 4.67
C GLN A 221 3.32 -3.89 3.94
N TYR A 222 4.03 -2.85 4.38
CA TYR A 222 4.07 -1.56 3.71
C TYR A 222 4.59 -1.69 2.27
N ASN A 223 5.75 -2.32 2.09
CA ASN A 223 6.32 -2.54 0.76
C ASN A 223 5.44 -3.43 -0.13
N ALA A 224 4.77 -4.41 0.46
CA ALA A 224 3.78 -5.21 -0.26
C ALA A 224 2.58 -4.37 -0.72
N GLY A 225 2.10 -3.44 0.11
CA GLY A 225 1.05 -2.51 -0.26
C GLY A 225 1.42 -1.62 -1.45
N LEU A 226 2.67 -1.12 -1.49
CA LEU A 226 3.18 -0.36 -2.63
C LEU A 226 3.16 -1.20 -3.91
N ARG A 227 3.65 -2.45 -3.85
CA ARG A 227 3.64 -3.37 -4.99
C ARG A 227 2.24 -3.78 -5.45
N MET A 228 1.26 -3.72 -4.54
CA MET A 228 -0.15 -4.02 -4.81
C MET A 228 -0.91 -2.82 -5.41
N GLY A 229 -0.24 -1.69 -5.62
CA GLY A 229 -0.85 -0.48 -6.17
C GLY A 229 -1.75 0.25 -5.18
N LEU A 230 -1.43 0.17 -3.88
CA LEU A 230 -2.23 0.87 -2.88
C LEU A 230 -2.03 2.39 -2.99
N GLU A 231 -3.12 3.09 -3.30
CA GLU A 231 -3.16 4.57 -3.37
C GLU A 231 -3.85 5.20 -2.15
N GLY A 232 -4.64 4.41 -1.41
CA GLY A 232 -5.33 4.86 -0.20
C GLY A 232 -5.69 3.72 0.74
N THR A 233 -6.02 4.06 1.99
CA THR A 233 -6.47 3.10 3.00
C THR A 233 -7.90 3.43 3.47
N PRO A 234 -8.75 2.45 3.81
CA PRO A 234 -8.47 1.02 3.68
C PRO A 234 -8.49 0.59 2.22
N MET A 235 -7.59 -0.30 1.82
CA MET A 235 -7.71 -1.05 0.56
C MET A 235 -8.22 -2.44 0.91
N ILE A 236 -9.42 -2.79 0.42
CA ILE A 236 -10.04 -4.09 0.68
C ILE A 236 -9.82 -4.99 -0.53
N LEU A 237 -9.21 -6.15 -0.32
CA LEU A 237 -8.98 -7.16 -1.34
C LEU A 237 -9.78 -8.44 -1.04
N ASP A 238 -10.35 -9.05 -2.07
CA ASP A 238 -10.88 -10.41 -1.97
C ASP A 238 -9.77 -11.48 -2.01
N ALA A 239 -10.15 -12.76 -1.92
CA ALA A 239 -9.20 -13.87 -1.99
C ALA A 239 -8.51 -14.04 -3.36
N ALA A 240 -9.11 -13.51 -4.43
CA ALA A 240 -8.57 -13.58 -5.79
C ALA A 240 -7.61 -12.41 -6.10
N GLY A 241 -7.59 -11.38 -5.25
CA GLY A 241 -6.75 -10.18 -5.35
C GLY A 241 -7.47 -8.95 -5.91
N HIS A 242 -8.77 -9.03 -6.22
CA HIS A 242 -9.54 -7.91 -6.75
C HIS A 242 -9.75 -6.85 -5.67
N GLN A 243 -9.69 -5.58 -6.06
CA GLN A 243 -9.92 -4.49 -5.14
C GLN A 243 -11.42 -4.20 -5.02
N LEU A 244 -11.95 -4.38 -3.82
CA LEU A 244 -13.35 -4.14 -3.49
C LEU A 244 -13.63 -2.65 -3.21
N GLY A 245 -12.63 -1.79 -3.33
CA GLY A 245 -12.71 -0.36 -3.08
C GLY A 245 -12.11 0.07 -1.74
N GLY A 246 -12.51 1.27 -1.31
CA GLY A 246 -12.16 1.86 -0.02
C GLY A 246 -12.97 1.27 1.13
N TYR A 247 -13.40 2.11 2.08
CA TYR A 247 -14.40 1.68 3.07
C TYR A 247 -15.73 1.33 2.39
N LEU A 248 -16.27 0.16 2.73
CA LEU A 248 -17.63 -0.27 2.39
C LEU A 248 -18.37 -0.68 3.65
N PRO A 249 -19.62 -0.22 3.91
CA PRO A 249 -20.43 -0.73 5.00
C PRO A 249 -20.59 -2.26 4.97
N PRO A 250 -20.83 -2.93 6.11
CA PRO A 250 -20.89 -4.40 6.20
C PRO A 250 -21.82 -5.09 5.20
N ASP A 251 -23.02 -4.56 5.00
CA ASP A 251 -23.99 -5.14 4.04
C ASP A 251 -23.54 -4.96 2.59
N ALA A 252 -23.01 -3.79 2.24
CA ALA A 252 -22.51 -3.51 0.89
C ALA A 252 -21.27 -4.37 0.55
N LEU A 253 -20.37 -4.59 1.53
CA LEU A 253 -19.24 -5.49 1.33
C LEU A 253 -19.70 -6.93 1.13
N LEU A 254 -20.66 -7.40 1.93
CA LEU A 254 -21.22 -8.74 1.78
C LEU A 254 -21.87 -8.93 0.40
N GLU A 255 -22.70 -7.97 -0.03
CA GLU A 255 -23.37 -8.02 -1.33
C GLU A 255 -22.36 -8.09 -2.48
N ARG A 256 -21.29 -7.28 -2.42
CA ARG A 256 -20.22 -7.28 -3.41
C ARG A 256 -19.50 -8.63 -3.46
N LEU A 257 -19.14 -9.18 -2.30
CA LEU A 257 -18.48 -10.49 -2.20
C LEU A 257 -19.37 -11.63 -2.73
N ASP A 258 -20.67 -11.60 -2.40
CA ASP A 258 -21.64 -12.58 -2.88
C ASP A 258 -21.85 -12.50 -4.40
N ALA A 259 -21.85 -11.30 -4.98
CA ALA A 259 -21.92 -11.11 -6.43
C ALA A 259 -20.69 -11.71 -7.12
N MET A 260 -19.48 -11.38 -6.66
CA MET A 260 -18.24 -11.87 -7.25
C MET A 260 -18.07 -13.39 -7.11
N ALA A 261 -18.52 -13.97 -5.99
CA ALA A 261 -18.50 -15.41 -5.79
C ALA A 261 -19.45 -16.16 -6.75
N LYS A 262 -20.51 -15.52 -7.25
CA LYS A 262 -21.39 -16.10 -8.28
C LYS A 262 -20.72 -16.03 -9.65
N ASP A 263 -20.12 -14.90 -9.99
CA ASP A 263 -19.45 -14.70 -11.28
C ASP A 263 -18.28 -15.68 -11.47
N ASN A 264 -17.49 -15.90 -10.41
CA ASN A 264 -16.38 -16.88 -10.42
C ASN A 264 -16.83 -18.35 -10.52
N LYS A 265 -18.10 -18.66 -10.26
CA LYS A 265 -18.66 -20.01 -10.44
C LYS A 265 -19.30 -20.20 -11.81
N ALA A 266 -19.58 -19.10 -12.51
CA ALA A 266 -20.25 -19.11 -13.80
C ALA A 266 -19.30 -19.08 -15.00
N GLY A 267 -18.04 -18.66 -14.80
CA GLY A 267 -16.95 -18.72 -15.78
C GLY A 267 -16.04 -19.93 -15.58
#